data_AF-A0A290WYD8-F1
#
_entry.id   AF-A0A290WYD8-F1
#
_cell.length_a   1.000
_cell.length_b   1.000
_cell.length_c   1.000
_cell.angle_alpha   90.00
_cell.angle_beta   90.00
_cell.angle_gamma   90.00
#
_symmetry.space_group_name_H-M   'P 1'
#
loop_
_entity.id
_entity.type
_entity.pdbx_description
1 polymer ?
#
loop_
_entity_poly.entity_id
_entity_poly.type
_entity_poly.pdbx_seq_one_letter_code
_entity_poly.pdbx_strand_id
1 'polypeptide(L)'
;MPPTRFFIFIVVSLLVFIGILRWTLRARPVMPTAGLTCGIAFVVVVVGMCFAKFGATTGLPWPVYYGVPAAATLVLPPLAFRMHRSEFAWYVLLAFASSPAIHAVFSFFVGWHEYMPFWPIPSLWDMHS
;
A
#
# COMPACT_ATOMS: atom_id res chain seq x y z
N MET A 1 -16.45 -8.04 3.22
CA MET A 1 -16.42 -6.66 2.68
C MET A 1 -17.11 -6.58 1.31
N PRO A 2 -18.00 -5.59 1.07
CA PRO A 2 -18.58 -5.33 -0.26
C PRO A 2 -17.53 -5.08 -1.36
N PRO A 3 -17.72 -5.55 -2.61
CA PRO A 3 -16.74 -5.40 -3.69
C PRO A 3 -16.38 -3.94 -4.01
N THR A 4 -17.37 -3.05 -4.00
CA THR A 4 -17.23 -1.62 -4.33
C THR A 4 -16.23 -0.91 -3.42
N ARG A 5 -16.28 -1.20 -2.12
CA ARG A 5 -15.39 -0.60 -1.12
C ARG A 5 -13.94 -1.04 -1.33
N PHE A 6 -13.72 -2.28 -1.75
CA PHE A 6 -12.39 -2.79 -2.08
C PHE A 6 -11.76 -2.06 -3.29
N PHE A 7 -12.55 -1.79 -4.33
CA PHE A 7 -12.06 -1.03 -5.49
C PHE A 7 -11.73 0.42 -5.14
N ILE A 8 -12.57 1.08 -4.32
CA ILE A 8 -12.29 2.44 -3.83
C ILE A 8 -10.95 2.46 -3.11
N PHE A 9 -10.64 1.45 -2.30
CA PHE A 9 -9.35 1.36 -1.61
C PHE A 9 -8.17 1.19 -2.52
N ILE A 10 -8.30 0.35 -3.53
CA ILE A 10 -7.25 0.19 -4.52
C ILE A 10 -6.96 1.55 -5.16
N VAL A 11 -8.00 2.29 -5.57
CA VAL A 11 -7.84 3.61 -6.20
C VAL A 11 -7.19 4.61 -5.24
N VAL A 12 -7.68 4.73 -4.00
CA VAL A 12 -7.12 5.67 -3.00
C VAL A 12 -5.67 5.32 -2.69
N SER A 13 -5.38 4.04 -2.43
CA SER A 13 -4.02 3.56 -2.13
C SER A 13 -3.08 3.79 -3.31
N LEU A 14 -3.58 3.61 -4.54
CA LEU A 14 -2.81 3.84 -5.76
C LEU A 14 -2.45 5.32 -5.90
N LEU A 15 -3.41 6.22 -5.68
CA LEU A 15 -3.15 7.67 -5.73
C LEU A 15 -2.16 8.11 -4.65
N VAL A 16 -2.33 7.63 -3.42
CA VAL A 16 -1.39 7.91 -2.31
C VAL A 16 0.01 7.41 -2.65
N PHE A 17 0.11 6.17 -3.16
CA PHE A 17 1.41 5.57 -3.49
C PHE A 17 2.10 6.28 -4.66
N ILE A 18 1.37 6.65 -5.71
CA ILE A 18 1.88 7.50 -6.79
C ILE A 18 2.37 8.84 -6.21
N GLY A 19 1.61 9.45 -5.31
CA GLY A 19 2.00 10.67 -4.61
C GLY A 19 3.33 10.52 -3.86
N ILE A 20 3.49 9.43 -3.10
CA ILE A 20 4.74 9.11 -2.38
C ILE A 20 5.92 8.98 -3.36
N LEU A 21 5.75 8.24 -4.46
CA LEU A 21 6.81 8.06 -5.45
C LEU A 21 7.21 9.40 -6.09
N ARG A 22 6.22 10.20 -6.52
CA ARG A 22 6.48 11.52 -7.13
C ARG A 22 7.14 12.48 -6.15
N TRP A 23 6.70 12.47 -4.89
CA TRP A 23 7.28 13.30 -3.85
C TRP A 23 8.71 12.87 -3.52
N THR A 24 8.96 11.57 -3.40
CA THR A 24 10.31 11.02 -3.13
C THR A 24 11.28 11.42 -4.23
N LEU A 25 10.86 11.32 -5.49
CA LEU A 25 11.72 11.52 -6.64
C LEU A 25 11.78 13.00 -7.09
N ARG A 26 11.10 13.91 -6.37
CA ARG A 26 10.90 15.33 -6.77
C ARG A 26 12.20 16.12 -6.98
N ALA A 27 13.28 15.71 -6.34
CA ALA A 27 14.57 16.39 -6.42
C ALA A 27 15.40 15.97 -7.65
N ARG A 28 14.94 14.99 -8.45
CA ARG A 28 15.65 14.56 -9.65
C ARG A 28 15.57 15.61 -10.75
N PRO A 29 16.66 15.81 -11.52
CA PRO A 29 16.64 16.69 -12.69
C PRO A 29 15.75 16.14 -13.81
N VAL A 30 15.65 14.81 -13.93
CA VAL A 30 14.77 14.13 -14.89
C VAL A 30 13.83 13.22 -14.11
N MET A 31 12.53 13.49 -14.23
CA MET A 31 11.50 12.66 -13.61
C MET A 31 11.39 11.31 -14.34
N PRO A 32 11.11 10.22 -13.62
CA PRO A 32 10.70 8.98 -14.26
C PRO A 32 9.45 9.19 -15.11
N THR A 33 9.33 8.39 -16.17
CA THR A 33 8.14 8.46 -17.02
C THR A 33 6.88 8.15 -16.23
N ALA A 34 5.77 8.78 -16.61
CA ALA A 34 4.46 8.49 -16.01
C ALA A 34 4.11 7.01 -16.16
N GLY A 35 4.45 6.39 -17.30
CA GLY A 35 4.25 4.96 -17.54
C GLY A 35 4.97 4.06 -16.53
N LEU A 36 6.26 4.32 -16.25
CA LEU A 36 7.00 3.55 -15.25
C LEU A 36 6.42 3.76 -13.85
N THR A 37 6.10 5.01 -13.50
CA THR A 37 5.51 5.36 -12.19
C THR A 37 4.18 4.67 -11.98
N CYS A 38 3.26 4.77 -12.94
CA CYS A 38 1.95 4.12 -12.87
C CYS A 38 2.08 2.60 -12.92
N GLY A 39 3.00 2.04 -13.71
CA GLY A 39 3.22 0.60 -13.78
C GLY A 39 3.70 0.01 -12.46
N ILE A 40 4.72 0.61 -11.85
CA ILE A 40 5.23 0.17 -10.54
C ILE A 40 4.15 0.35 -9.46
N ALA A 41 3.45 1.47 -9.45
CA ALA A 41 2.37 1.70 -8.50
C ALA A 41 1.24 0.67 -8.65
N PHE A 42 0.86 0.36 -9.90
CA PHE A 42 -0.17 -0.64 -10.17
C PHE A 42 0.23 -2.02 -9.65
N VAL A 43 1.46 -2.46 -9.93
CA VAL A 43 1.97 -3.75 -9.44
C VAL A 43 1.98 -3.78 -7.92
N VAL A 44 2.57 -2.78 -7.26
CA VAL A 44 2.70 -2.77 -5.80
C VAL A 44 1.33 -2.71 -5.12
N VAL A 45 0.44 -1.84 -5.59
CA VAL A 45 -0.84 -1.59 -4.92
C VAL A 45 -1.90 -2.60 -5.35
N VAL A 46 -2.21 -2.69 -6.65
CA VAL A 46 -3.34 -3.51 -7.12
C VAL A 46 -3.03 -4.99 -6.93
N VAL A 47 -1.86 -5.45 -7.39
CA VAL A 47 -1.48 -6.87 -7.26
C VAL A 47 -1.23 -7.20 -5.79
N GLY A 48 -0.56 -6.32 -5.03
CA GLY A 48 -0.30 -6.51 -3.60
C GLY A 48 -1.59 -6.62 -2.77
N MET A 49 -2.56 -5.72 -2.97
CA MET A 49 -3.84 -5.75 -2.24
C MET A 49 -4.70 -6.95 -2.64
N CYS A 50 -4.72 -7.31 -3.93
CA CYS A 50 -5.38 -8.53 -4.39
C CYS A 50 -4.73 -9.76 -3.73
N PHE A 51 -3.40 -9.85 -3.72
CA PHE A 51 -2.69 -10.95 -3.09
C PHE A 51 -2.98 -11.05 -1.59
N ALA A 52 -2.97 -9.92 -0.87
CA ALA A 52 -3.28 -9.88 0.56
C ALA A 52 -4.71 -10.37 0.82
N LYS A 53 -5.70 -9.88 0.05
CA LYS A 53 -7.10 -10.27 0.19
C LYS A 53 -7.33 -11.74 -0.13
N PHE A 54 -6.87 -12.21 -1.29
CA PHE A 54 -7.06 -13.60 -1.69
C PHE A 54 -6.27 -14.56 -0.78
N GLY A 55 -5.06 -14.17 -0.37
CA GLY A 55 -4.24 -14.92 0.58
C GLY A 55 -4.92 -15.08 1.93
N ALA A 56 -5.48 -14.01 2.48
CA ALA A 56 -6.25 -14.08 3.72
C ALA A 56 -7.49 -14.99 3.56
N THR A 57 -8.24 -14.88 2.46
CA THR A 57 -9.44 -15.70 2.24
C THR A 57 -9.18 -17.18 1.98
N THR A 58 -7.99 -17.52 1.48
CA THR A 58 -7.58 -18.91 1.20
C THR A 58 -6.90 -19.57 2.41
N GLY A 59 -6.78 -18.85 3.53
CA GLY A 59 -6.19 -19.37 4.76
C GLY A 59 -4.67 -19.38 4.76
N LEU A 60 -4.00 -18.59 3.90
CA LEU A 60 -2.55 -18.47 3.98
C LEU A 60 -2.13 -17.90 5.34
N PRO A 61 -0.96 -18.30 5.87
CA PRO A 61 -0.41 -17.69 7.06
C PRO A 61 -0.21 -16.18 6.86
N TRP A 62 -0.52 -15.38 7.88
CA TRP A 62 -0.38 -13.93 7.83
C TRP A 62 1.01 -13.42 7.43
N PRO A 63 2.14 -14.07 7.78
CA PRO A 63 3.45 -13.60 7.31
C PRO A 63 3.59 -13.67 5.79
N VAL A 64 2.85 -14.56 5.13
CA VAL A 64 2.92 -14.74 3.67
C VAL A 64 2.04 -13.72 2.97
N TYR A 65 0.74 -13.68 3.28
CA TYR A 65 -0.19 -12.77 2.58
C TYR A 65 0.07 -11.29 2.86
N TYR A 66 0.71 -10.96 3.99
CA TYR A 66 1.13 -9.60 4.32
C TYR A 66 2.60 -9.32 3.95
N GLY A 67 3.51 -10.26 4.25
CA GLY A 67 4.94 -10.06 4.06
C GLY A 67 5.35 -9.98 2.59
N VAL A 68 4.70 -10.72 1.69
CA VAL A 68 5.02 -10.66 0.25
C VAL A 68 4.68 -9.28 -0.35
N PRO A 69 3.46 -8.73 -0.18
CA PRO A 69 3.17 -7.35 -0.61
C PRO A 69 4.06 -6.30 0.07
N ALA A 70 4.37 -6.46 1.36
CA ALA A 70 5.26 -5.54 2.07
C ALA A 70 6.69 -5.57 1.51
N ALA A 71 7.24 -6.75 1.23
CA ALA A 71 8.55 -6.91 0.61
C ALA A 71 8.57 -6.34 -0.81
N ALA A 72 7.53 -6.59 -1.61
CA ALA A 72 7.39 -5.99 -2.94
C ALA A 72 7.37 -4.46 -2.86
N THR A 73 6.67 -3.90 -1.87
CA THR A 73 6.67 -2.45 -1.62
C THR A 73 8.06 -1.93 -1.26
N LEU A 74 8.83 -2.65 -0.45
CA LEU A 74 10.17 -2.20 -0.04
C LEU A 74 11.24 -2.37 -1.13
N VAL A 75 11.11 -3.35 -2.01
CA VAL A 75 12.14 -3.71 -2.99
C VAL A 75 11.87 -3.16 -4.38
N LEU A 76 10.63 -3.26 -4.87
CA LEU A 76 10.31 -3.02 -6.28
C LEU A 76 10.55 -1.56 -6.68
N PRO A 77 10.06 -0.53 -5.95
CA PRO A 77 10.28 0.85 -6.35
C PRO A 77 11.73 1.32 -6.25
N PRO A 78 12.48 1.04 -5.16
CA PRO A 78 13.90 1.39 -5.10
C PRO A 78 14.73 0.80 -6.24
N LEU A 79 14.44 -0.46 -6.61
CA LEU A 79 15.11 -1.12 -7.72
C LEU A 79 14.72 -0.52 -9.08
N ALA A 80 13.41 -0.37 -9.33
CA ALA A 80 12.89 0.13 -10.60
C ALA A 80 13.30 1.58 -10.89
N PHE A 81 13.29 2.44 -9.87
CA PHE A 81 13.71 3.83 -10.01
C PHE A 81 15.21 4.04 -9.75
N ARG A 82 15.95 3.01 -9.36
CA ARG A 82 17.38 3.09 -8.98
C ARG A 82 17.60 4.20 -7.95
N MET A 83 16.86 4.14 -6.85
CA MET A 83 16.88 5.18 -5.82
C MET A 83 18.26 5.27 -5.16
N HIS A 84 18.75 6.49 -4.95
CA HIS A 84 19.91 6.72 -4.11
C HIS A 84 19.51 6.70 -2.63
N ARG A 85 20.49 6.70 -1.71
CA ARG A 85 20.23 6.47 -0.27
C ARG A 85 19.22 7.43 0.35
N SER A 86 19.26 8.72 0.02
CA SER A 86 18.29 9.70 0.55
C SER A 86 16.89 9.55 -0.04
N GLU A 87 16.76 9.22 -1.32
CA GLU A 87 15.46 8.85 -1.90
C GLU A 87 14.90 7.59 -1.24
N PHE A 88 15.73 6.57 -1.05
CA PHE A 88 15.32 5.35 -0.38
C PHE A 88 14.87 5.64 1.07
N ALA A 89 15.62 6.45 1.82
CA ALA A 89 15.25 6.83 3.17
C ALA A 89 13.90 7.56 3.22
N TRP A 90 13.69 8.54 2.34
CA TRP A 90 12.41 9.25 2.25
C TRP A 90 11.27 8.33 1.81
N TYR A 91 11.53 7.46 0.85
CA TYR A 91 10.57 6.47 0.38
C TYR A 91 10.12 5.56 1.51
N VAL A 92 11.07 4.95 2.22
CA VAL A 92 10.79 4.04 3.33
C VAL A 92 10.04 4.78 4.45
N LEU A 93 10.47 6.00 4.80
CA LEU A 93 9.78 6.79 5.82
C LEU A 93 8.33 7.10 5.44
N LEU A 94 8.09 7.52 4.19
CA LEU A 94 6.74 7.85 3.71
C LEU A 94 5.88 6.61 3.51
N ALA A 95 6.42 5.52 2.99
CA ALA A 95 5.72 4.24 2.84
C ALA A 95 5.38 3.63 4.21
N PHE A 96 6.31 3.72 5.17
CA PHE A 96 6.06 3.27 6.53
C PHE A 96 5.09 4.18 7.27
N ALA A 97 5.10 5.49 7.07
CA ALA A 97 4.13 6.40 7.66
C ALA A 97 2.73 6.26 7.02
N SER A 98 2.67 6.00 5.71
CA SER A 98 1.41 5.82 5.01
C SER A 98 0.72 4.52 5.42
N SER A 99 1.46 3.45 5.71
CA SER A 99 0.86 2.16 6.07
C SER A 99 -0.06 2.22 7.32
N PRO A 100 0.35 2.77 8.48
CA PRO A 100 -0.52 3.00 9.63
C PRO A 100 -1.63 4.01 9.35
N ALA A 101 -1.36 5.07 8.58
CA ALA A 101 -2.38 6.07 8.26
C ALA A 101 -3.50 5.47 7.39
N ILE A 102 -3.12 4.71 6.37
CA ILE A 102 -4.01 3.97 5.49
C ILE A 102 -4.76 2.89 6.30
N HIS A 103 -4.06 2.14 7.16
CA HIS A 103 -4.67 1.15 8.04
C HIS A 103 -5.71 1.76 8.99
N ALA A 104 -5.38 2.89 9.61
CA ALA A 104 -6.28 3.59 10.52
C ALA A 104 -7.53 4.08 9.80
N VAL A 105 -7.37 4.74 8.64
CA VAL A 105 -8.49 5.20 7.83
C VAL A 105 -9.34 4.01 7.36
N PHE A 106 -8.72 2.94 6.88
CA PHE A 106 -9.46 1.80 6.32
C PHE A 106 -10.14 0.92 7.36
N SER A 107 -9.48 0.69 8.50
CA SER A 107 -10.08 -0.05 9.61
C SER A 107 -11.22 0.74 10.25
N PHE A 108 -11.00 2.02 10.55
CA PHE A 108 -11.99 2.85 11.23
C PHE A 108 -13.22 3.14 10.38
N PHE A 109 -13.04 3.58 9.12
CA PHE A 109 -14.17 4.02 8.31
C PHE A 109 -14.90 2.88 7.59
N VAL A 110 -14.32 1.67 7.49
CA VAL A 110 -14.82 0.68 6.52
C VAL A 110 -14.67 -0.78 6.97
N GLY A 111 -13.99 -1.04 8.10
CA GLY A 111 -13.92 -2.38 8.71
C GLY A 111 -12.94 -3.35 8.02
N TRP A 112 -11.92 -2.85 7.31
CA TRP A 112 -10.89 -3.74 6.75
C TRP A 112 -9.72 -3.92 7.72
N HIS A 113 -9.78 -4.98 8.52
CA HIS A 113 -8.78 -5.25 9.56
C HIS A 113 -7.64 -6.15 9.10
N GLU A 114 -7.78 -6.78 7.93
CA GLU A 114 -6.80 -7.74 7.39
C GLU A 114 -5.54 -7.06 6.83
N TYR A 115 -5.58 -5.74 6.60
CA TYR A 115 -4.44 -4.99 6.09
C TYR A 115 -3.27 -4.94 7.09
N MET A 116 -3.53 -4.80 8.39
CA MET A 116 -2.53 -5.02 9.45
C MET A 116 -3.13 -5.90 10.55
N PRO A 117 -2.92 -7.23 10.50
CA PRO A 117 -3.59 -8.19 11.38
C PRO A 117 -3.15 -8.12 12.85
N PHE A 118 -2.11 -7.34 13.16
CA PHE A 118 -1.55 -7.16 14.50
C PHE A 118 -2.09 -5.94 15.25
N TRP A 119 -2.85 -5.06 14.59
CA TRP A 119 -3.39 -3.84 15.20
C TRP A 119 -4.90 -3.73 14.94
N PRO A 120 -5.74 -4.33 15.80
CA PRO A 120 -7.19 -4.27 15.66
C PRO A 120 -7.69 -2.86 16.01
N ILE A 121 -8.22 -2.13 15.02
CA ILE A 121 -8.88 -0.84 15.23
C ILE A 121 -10.38 -1.08 15.10
N PRO A 122 -11.18 -0.72 16.11
CA PRO A 122 -12.63 -0.83 16.02
C PRO A 122 -13.16 -0.07 14.81
N SER A 123 -14.01 -0.69 13.99
CA SER A 123 -14.66 0.02 12.90
C SER A 123 -15.88 0.79 13.41
N LEU A 124 -16.15 1.96 12.84
CA LEU A 124 -17.38 2.72 13.12
C LEU A 124 -18.65 1.94 12.77
N TRP A 125 -18.54 0.94 11.90
CA TRP A 125 -19.66 0.13 11.45
C TRP A 125 -19.97 -1.03 12.42
N ASP A 126 -19.00 -1.47 13.22
CA ASP A 126 -19.23 -2.46 14.28
C ASP A 126 -19.90 -1.84 15.53
N MET A 127 -19.89 -0.51 15.64
CA MET A 127 -20.51 0.21 16.75
C MET A 127 -22.02 0.43 16.58
N HIS A 128 -22.58 0.10 15.42
CA HIS A 128 -23.99 0.31 15.08
C HIS A 128 -24.76 -0.98 14.71
N SER A 129 -24.15 -2.16 14.90
CA SER A 129 -24.77 -3.48 14.66
C SER A 129 -25.04 -4.23 15.96
#